data_AF-A0AAW3M9V2-F1
#
_entry.id   AF-A0AAW3M9V2-F1
#
_cell.length_a   1.000
_cell.length_b   1.000
_cell.length_c   1.000
_cell.angle_alpha   90.00
_cell.angle_beta   90.00
_cell.angle_gamma   90.00
#
_symmetry.space_group_name_H-M   'P 1'
#
loop_
_entity.id
_entity.type
_entity.pdbx_description
1 polymer ?
#
loop_
_entity_poly.entity_id
_entity_poly.type
_entity_poly.pdbx_seq_one_letter_code
_entity_poly.pdbx_strand_id
1 'polypeptide(L)'
;MRATFKTGVILGGLAAIATIAYQQYQQRKSTSDDIDHRPSVDAKRDPAEVGLTQLDSIHRADWQANGFPQTHAELERLEREEN
;
A
#
# COMPACT_ATOMS: atom_id res chain seq x y z
N MET A 1 57.96 19.04 -20.24
CA MET A 1 56.62 18.67 -20.73
C MET A 1 55.70 18.55 -19.52
N ARG A 2 54.64 19.37 -19.43
CA ARG A 2 53.75 19.44 -18.26
C ARG A 2 52.58 18.47 -18.45
N ALA A 3 52.37 17.59 -17.47
CA ALA A 3 51.27 16.62 -17.48
C ALA A 3 49.94 17.30 -17.10
N THR A 4 48.94 17.21 -17.98
CA THR A 4 47.56 17.63 -17.73
C THR A 4 46.66 16.41 -17.58
N PHE A 5 46.59 15.86 -16.37
CA PHE A 5 45.59 14.87 -15.98
C PHE A 5 44.48 15.59 -15.20
N LYS A 6 43.43 16.05 -15.87
CA LYS A 6 42.17 16.50 -15.23
C LYS A 6 40.97 16.23 -16.14
N THR A 7 40.64 14.96 -16.35
CA THR A 7 39.35 14.58 -16.94
C THR A 7 38.93 13.23 -16.39
N GLY A 8 38.29 13.22 -15.22
CA GLY A 8 37.86 11.96 -14.62
C GLY A 8 37.12 12.12 -13.30
N VAL A 9 35.94 12.76 -13.31
CA VAL A 9 35.01 12.67 -12.15
C VAL A 9 33.51 12.66 -12.54
N ILE A 10 33.10 13.04 -13.75
CA ILE A 10 31.67 13.36 -13.97
C ILE A 10 30.73 12.13 -14.08
N LEU A 11 31.22 10.91 -14.35
CA LEU A 11 30.35 9.73 -14.56
C LEU A 11 29.95 8.95 -13.29
N GLY A 12 30.54 9.22 -12.12
CA GLY A 12 30.23 8.48 -10.89
C GLY A 12 28.97 8.96 -10.14
N GLY A 13 28.63 10.25 -10.26
CA GLY A 13 27.57 10.87 -9.44
C GLY A 13 26.15 10.41 -9.80
N LEU A 14 25.83 10.25 -11.09
CA LEU A 14 24.47 9.91 -11.52
C LEU A 14 24.11 8.44 -11.20
N ALA A 15 25.05 7.52 -11.34
CA ALA A 15 24.83 6.11 -11.00
C ALA A 15 24.61 5.93 -9.48
N ALA A 16 25.37 6.64 -8.64
CA ALA A 16 25.18 6.63 -7.20
C ALA A 16 23.81 7.20 -6.79
N ILE A 17 23.36 8.31 -7.40
CA ILE A 17 22.04 8.88 -7.10
C ILE A 17 20.91 7.93 -7.55
N ALA A 18 21.01 7.32 -8.73
CA ALA A 18 20.00 6.37 -9.23
C ALA A 18 19.86 5.14 -8.32
N THR A 19 20.98 4.59 -7.82
CA THR A 19 20.96 3.44 -6.90
C THR A 19 20.37 3.82 -5.53
N ILE A 20 20.70 4.99 -4.98
CA ILE A 20 20.13 5.48 -3.72
C ILE A 20 18.61 5.69 -3.85
N ALA A 21 18.16 6.33 -4.93
CA ALA A 21 16.74 6.55 -5.17
C ALA A 21 15.96 5.22 -5.33
N TYR A 22 16.55 4.25 -6.06
CA TYR A 22 15.95 2.93 -6.24
C TYR A 22 15.87 2.13 -4.93
N GLN A 23 16.94 2.14 -4.11
CA GLN A 23 16.94 1.50 -2.80
C GLN A 23 15.90 2.11 -1.86
N GLN A 24 15.79 3.45 -1.85
CA GLN A 24 14.82 4.15 -1.02
C GLN A 24 13.37 3.93 -1.47
N TYR A 25 13.14 3.75 -2.78
CA TYR A 25 11.84 3.35 -3.32
C TYR A 25 11.45 1.93 -2.89
N GLN A 26 12.38 0.97 -2.95
CA GLN A 26 12.14 -0.40 -2.48
C GLN A 26 11.88 -0.48 -0.96
N GLN A 27 12.53 0.35 -0.15
CA GLN A 27 12.25 0.42 1.29
C GLN A 27 10.87 1.01 1.62
N ARG A 28 10.25 1.77 0.70
CA ARG A 28 8.88 2.29 0.86
C ARG A 28 7.79 1.26 0.51
N LYS A 29 8.16 0.08 0.04
CA LYS A 29 7.21 -1.03 -0.08
C LYS A 29 6.83 -1.44 1.34
N SER A 30 5.65 -0.99 1.79
CA SER A 30 5.03 -1.43 3.04
C SER A 30 5.17 -2.95 3.11
N THR A 31 5.85 -3.46 4.14
CA THR A 31 5.89 -4.90 4.40
C THR A 31 4.46 -5.39 4.53
N SER A 32 4.11 -6.53 3.91
CA SER A 32 2.74 -7.05 3.87
C SER A 32 2.10 -7.19 5.27
N ASP A 33 2.92 -7.45 6.28
CA ASP A 33 2.50 -7.59 7.68
C ASP A 33 1.89 -6.29 8.26
N ASP A 34 2.31 -5.16 7.72
CA ASP A 34 1.98 -3.83 8.23
C ASP A 34 0.61 -3.32 7.74
N ILE A 35 0.13 -3.80 6.59
CA ILE A 35 -1.17 -3.38 6.04
C ILE A 35 -2.35 -4.12 6.65
N ASP A 36 -2.11 -5.32 7.19
CA ASP A 36 -3.12 -6.13 7.87
C ASP A 36 -3.48 -5.57 9.26
N HIS A 37 -2.60 -4.74 9.84
CA HIS A 37 -2.80 -4.17 11.18
C HIS A 37 -3.15 -2.68 11.15
N ARG A 38 -2.99 -2.02 10.00
CA ARG A 38 -3.25 -0.60 9.86
C ARG A 38 -4.71 -0.35 9.48
N PRO A 39 -5.36 0.67 10.07
CA PRO A 39 -6.69 1.09 9.64
C PRO A 39 -6.70 1.52 8.16
N SER A 40 -7.83 1.30 7.50
CA SER A 40 -8.12 1.80 6.15
C SER A 40 -7.85 3.31 6.04
N VAL A 41 -7.26 3.70 4.91
CA VAL A 41 -6.99 5.11 4.58
C VAL A 41 -8.29 5.92 4.39
N ASP A 42 -9.37 5.24 4.00
CA ASP A 42 -10.65 5.85 3.66
C ASP A 42 -11.66 5.80 4.81
N ALA A 43 -11.28 5.27 5.99
CA ALA A 43 -12.14 5.20 7.17
C ALA A 43 -12.70 6.57 7.62
N LYS A 44 -12.05 7.69 7.27
CA LYS A 44 -12.55 9.05 7.57
C LYS A 44 -13.56 9.57 6.54
N ARG A 45 -13.66 8.93 5.39
CA ARG A 45 -14.43 9.39 4.21
C ARG A 45 -15.62 8.49 3.94
N ASP A 46 -15.49 7.20 4.19
CA ASP A 46 -16.52 6.19 3.97
C ASP A 46 -16.83 5.46 5.28
N PRO A 47 -18.06 5.55 5.82
CA PRO A 47 -18.46 4.78 6.99
C PRO A 47 -18.29 3.26 6.83
N ALA A 48 -18.37 2.73 5.60
CA ALA A 48 -18.14 1.31 5.33
C ALA A 48 -16.66 0.90 5.44
N GLU A 49 -15.74 1.86 5.49
CA GLU A 49 -14.30 1.64 5.71
C GLU A 49 -13.91 1.73 7.20
N VAL A 50 -14.83 2.17 8.07
CA VAL A 50 -14.57 2.29 9.51
C VAL A 50 -14.43 0.90 10.12
N GLY A 51 -13.27 0.64 10.71
CA GLY A 51 -12.96 -0.65 11.33
C GLY A 51 -12.30 -1.66 10.38
N LEU A 52 -12.25 -1.37 9.07
CA LEU A 52 -11.49 -2.17 8.11
C LEU A 52 -9.98 -1.89 8.25
N THR A 53 -9.18 -2.93 8.05
CA THR A 53 -7.74 -2.78 7.83
C THR A 53 -7.48 -2.30 6.40
N GLN A 54 -6.24 -1.91 6.09
CA GLN A 54 -5.89 -1.59 4.69
C GLN A 54 -5.99 -2.82 3.79
N LEU A 55 -5.68 -4.01 4.32
CA LEU A 55 -5.84 -5.26 3.58
C LEU A 55 -7.32 -5.53 3.28
N ASP A 56 -8.19 -5.40 4.27
CA ASP A 56 -9.63 -5.58 4.11
C ASP A 56 -10.20 -4.59 3.09
N SER A 57 -9.77 -3.32 3.17
CA SER A 57 -10.16 -2.27 2.22
C SER A 57 -9.80 -2.63 0.77
N ILE A 58 -8.61 -3.17 0.54
CA ILE A 58 -8.15 -3.62 -0.79
C ILE A 58 -9.04 -4.74 -1.34
N HIS A 59 -9.43 -5.70 -0.50
CA HIS A 59 -10.22 -6.86 -0.91
C HIS A 59 -11.73 -6.68 -0.80
N ARG A 60 -12.18 -5.52 -0.31
CA ARG A 60 -13.60 -5.21 -0.07
C ARG A 60 -14.46 -5.46 -1.29
N ALA A 61 -14.05 -5.00 -2.46
CA ALA A 61 -14.81 -5.17 -3.71
C ALA A 61 -14.98 -6.66 -4.10
N ASP A 62 -13.94 -7.47 -3.88
CA ASP A 62 -13.98 -8.91 -4.18
C ASP A 62 -14.92 -9.64 -3.22
N TRP A 63 -14.89 -9.29 -1.92
CA TRP A 63 -15.81 -9.85 -0.94
C TRP A 63 -17.27 -9.52 -1.25
N GLN A 64 -17.54 -8.28 -1.67
CA GLN A 64 -18.87 -7.87 -2.12
C GLN A 64 -19.35 -8.67 -3.33
N ALA A 65 -18.47 -8.88 -4.31
CA ALA A 65 -18.78 -9.69 -5.48
C ALA A 65 -19.08 -11.16 -5.11
N ASN A 66 -18.45 -11.67 -4.05
CA ASN A 66 -18.71 -13.00 -3.50
C ASN A 66 -19.94 -13.05 -2.57
N GLY A 67 -20.65 -11.94 -2.38
CA GLY A 67 -21.88 -11.89 -1.60
C GLY A 67 -21.68 -11.67 -0.10
N PHE A 68 -20.49 -11.28 0.35
CA PHE A 68 -20.29 -10.95 1.77
C PHE A 68 -21.00 -9.63 2.11
N PRO A 69 -21.76 -9.58 3.23
CA PRO A 69 -22.48 -8.39 3.66
C PRO A 69 -21.52 -7.25 4.03
N GLN A 70 -21.84 -6.04 3.59
CA GLN A 70 -21.03 -4.84 3.86
C GLN A 70 -21.44 -4.06 5.10
N THR A 71 -22.67 -4.28 5.58
CA THR A 71 -23.25 -3.48 6.65
C THR A 71 -23.83 -4.37 7.72
N HIS A 72 -23.87 -3.87 8.95
CA HIS A 72 -24.47 -4.58 10.07
C HIS A 72 -25.94 -4.93 9.80
N ALA A 73 -26.71 -4.01 9.19
CA ALA A 73 -28.10 -4.25 8.84
C ALA A 73 -28.28 -5.38 7.82
N GLU A 74 -27.37 -5.47 6.83
CA GLU A 74 -27.39 -6.55 5.84
C GLU A 74 -27.00 -7.89 6.48
N LEU A 75 -26.01 -7.87 7.38
CA LEU A 75 -25.59 -9.04 8.13
C LEU A 75 -26.73 -9.56 9.03
N GLU A 76 -27.40 -8.68 9.79
CA GLU A 76 -28.59 -9.02 10.60
C GLU A 76 -29.78 -9.53 9.75
N ARG A 77 -29.91 -9.06 8.50
CA ARG A 77 -30.95 -9.55 7.58
C ARG A 77 -30.63 -10.98 7.16
N LEU A 78 -29.38 -11.26 6.76
CA LEU A 78 -28.93 -12.59 6.37
C LEU A 78 -29.04 -13.60 7.52
N GLU A 79 -28.63 -13.22 8.74
CA GLU A 79 -28.76 -14.07 9.95
C GLU A 79 -30.22 -14.43 10.27
N ARG A 80 -31.17 -13.53 9.95
CA ARG A 80 -32.61 -13.78 10.09
C ARG A 80 -33.19 -14.64 8.98
N GLU A 81 -32.60 -14.61 7.78
CA GLU A 81 -33.03 -15.43 6.64
C GLU A 81 -32.46 -16.86 6.69
N GLU A 82 -31.36 -17.08 7.42
CA GLU A 82 -30.74 -18.40 7.60
C GLU A 82 -31.37 -19.25 8.73
N ASN A 83 -32.17 -18.64 9.62
CA ASN A 83 -32.90 -19.31 10.72
C ASN A 83 -34.38 -19.58 10.37
#